data_AF-A0A497LF28-F1
#
_entry.id   AF-A0A497LF28-F1
#
_cell.length_a   1.000
_cell.length_b   1.000
_cell.length_c   1.000
_cell.angle_alpha   90.00
_cell.angle_beta   90.00
_cell.angle_gamma   90.00
#
_symmetry.space_group_name_H-M   'P 1'
#
loop_
_entity.id
_entity.type
_entity.pdbx_description
1 polymer ?
#
loop_
_entity_poly.entity_id
_entity_poly.type
_entity_poly.pdbx_seq_one_letter_code
_entity_poly.pdbx_strand_id
1 'polypeptide(L)'
;MAKVYAAFIMNEASIVLFARNMAPEKIDPDLMASFLSAIGGFVREISPTGGLGLKCIEASTFTILIETGERVYGALVVDSRDLIAERYLKALVREFETMFRKELQDRVSNIDVFKPFEKVCDKLLSTIAISSYHIPRLGGRAELLDEVRIPRELWSVLKFVDGRRTVAEIASRAGLSLEETIDRMDRLVEKGLVDVDLSEPVREVARAYEETINSYLEHLRALLGHEIAGIALERAMRKWGLTWLERTSELVVKARDVDRLAWLFTPKEVSDMFSSLMELLYHEVRPLLGLLAAEILSDVRAELKAKHGEKLEKFEVGD
;
A
#
# COMPACT_ATOMS: atom_id res chain seq x y z
N MET A 1 8.64 13.55 -2.80
CA MET A 1 8.99 12.12 -2.93
C MET A 1 10.19 12.02 -3.84
N ALA A 2 11.21 11.27 -3.43
CA ALA A 2 12.40 11.02 -4.22
C ALA A 2 12.02 10.50 -5.61
N LYS A 3 12.62 11.10 -6.64
CA LYS A 3 12.38 10.69 -8.01
C LYS A 3 12.97 9.31 -8.23
N VAL A 4 12.11 8.32 -8.39
CA VAL A 4 12.51 6.95 -8.77
C VAL A 4 12.92 6.95 -10.24
N TYR A 5 14.16 6.55 -10.49
CA TYR A 5 14.71 6.42 -11.83
C TYR A 5 14.60 5.00 -12.36
N ALA A 6 14.88 4.00 -11.52
CA ALA A 6 14.78 2.60 -11.91
C ALA A 6 14.61 1.69 -10.69
N ALA A 7 13.97 0.55 -10.89
CA ALA A 7 13.82 -0.52 -9.90
C ALA A 7 14.30 -1.85 -10.49
N PHE A 8 15.04 -2.62 -9.70
CA PHE A 8 15.59 -3.92 -10.09
C PHE A 8 15.28 -4.95 -9.02
N ILE A 9 14.98 -6.19 -9.42
CA ILE A 9 14.96 -7.35 -8.54
C ILE A 9 15.94 -8.37 -9.07
N MET A 10 16.79 -8.88 -8.18
CA MET A 10 17.86 -9.81 -8.50
C MET A 10 17.80 -11.01 -7.57
N ASN A 11 18.15 -12.19 -8.07
CA ASN A 11 18.27 -13.37 -7.22
C ASN A 11 19.60 -13.38 -6.46
N GLU A 12 19.74 -14.32 -5.52
CA GLU A 12 21.00 -14.55 -4.82
C GLU A 12 22.20 -14.76 -5.75
N ALA A 13 22.05 -15.21 -7.00
CA ALA A 13 23.17 -15.34 -7.94
C ALA A 13 23.55 -14.04 -8.67
N SER A 14 22.99 -12.89 -8.28
CA SER A 14 23.15 -11.61 -8.99
C SER A 14 22.64 -11.60 -10.42
N ILE A 15 21.66 -12.44 -10.74
CA ILE A 15 20.94 -12.42 -12.01
C ILE A 15 19.74 -11.49 -11.85
N VAL A 16 19.59 -10.52 -12.74
CA VAL A 16 18.42 -9.65 -12.80
C VAL A 16 17.20 -10.46 -13.24
N LEU A 17 16.22 -10.56 -12.36
CA LEU A 17 14.94 -11.21 -12.61
C LEU A 17 13.90 -10.23 -13.13
N PHE A 18 14.03 -8.95 -12.74
CA PHE A 18 13.12 -7.90 -13.14
C PHE A 18 13.85 -6.56 -13.17
N ALA A 19 13.53 -5.73 -14.16
CA ALA A 19 14.02 -4.37 -14.27
C ALA A 19 12.90 -3.46 -14.79
N ARG A 20 12.67 -2.34 -14.10
CA ARG A 20 11.76 -1.28 -14.52
C ARG A 20 12.55 0.01 -14.61
N ASN A 21 12.73 0.51 -15.83
CA ASN A 21 13.38 1.79 -16.07
C ASN A 21 12.32 2.89 -16.27
N MET A 22 12.31 3.86 -15.36
CA MET A 22 11.40 5.01 -15.38
C MET A 22 12.06 6.27 -15.94
N ALA A 23 13.38 6.21 -16.18
CA ALA A 23 14.17 7.29 -16.76
C ALA A 23 15.10 6.72 -17.85
N PRO A 24 14.56 6.23 -18.98
CA PRO A 24 15.33 5.55 -20.03
C PRO A 24 16.43 6.42 -20.64
N GLU A 25 16.26 7.74 -20.61
CA GLU A 25 17.26 8.70 -21.11
C GLU A 25 18.44 8.90 -20.16
N LYS A 26 18.31 8.50 -18.88
CA LYS A 26 19.33 8.71 -17.84
C LYS A 26 20.02 7.44 -17.39
N ILE A 27 19.33 6.30 -17.49
CA ILE A 27 19.80 5.03 -16.97
C ILE A 27 19.86 4.00 -18.10
N ASP A 28 21.06 3.46 -18.31
CA ASP A 28 21.24 2.24 -19.08
C ASP A 28 20.98 1.02 -18.17
N PRO A 29 19.93 0.22 -18.44
CA PRO A 29 19.58 -0.93 -17.61
C PRO A 29 20.68 -2.00 -17.55
N ASP A 30 21.41 -2.22 -18.65
CA ASP A 30 22.43 -3.26 -18.74
C ASP A 30 23.67 -2.86 -17.94
N LEU A 31 24.04 -1.56 -18.01
CA LEU A 31 25.11 -1.01 -17.19
C LEU A 31 24.78 -1.10 -15.70
N MET A 32 23.54 -0.75 -15.31
CA MET A 32 23.09 -0.84 -13.92
C MET A 32 23.02 -2.28 -13.42
N ALA A 33 22.51 -3.20 -14.24
CA ALA A 33 22.50 -4.62 -13.94
C ALA A 33 23.94 -5.13 -13.67
N SER A 34 24.87 -4.84 -14.58
CA SER A 34 26.28 -5.21 -14.45
C SER A 34 26.93 -4.65 -13.18
N PHE A 35 26.69 -3.37 -12.89
CA PHE A 35 27.19 -2.70 -11.69
C PHE A 35 26.65 -3.33 -10.41
N LEU A 36 25.33 -3.54 -10.33
CA LEU A 36 24.68 -4.15 -9.17
C LEU A 36 25.16 -5.60 -8.98
N SER A 37 25.35 -6.36 -10.06
CA SER A 37 25.88 -7.72 -9.98
C SER A 37 27.30 -7.74 -9.45
N ALA A 38 28.16 -6.83 -9.92
CA ALA A 38 29.55 -6.72 -9.47
C ALA A 38 29.64 -6.33 -7.99
N ILE A 39 28.87 -5.33 -7.56
CA ILE A 39 28.82 -4.92 -6.15
C ILE A 39 28.27 -6.04 -5.28
N GLY A 40 27.21 -6.73 -5.72
CA GLY A 40 26.64 -7.83 -4.97
C GLY A 40 27.57 -9.04 -4.84
N GLY A 41 28.42 -9.30 -5.83
CA GLY A 41 29.50 -10.28 -5.73
C GLY A 41 30.55 -9.86 -4.72
N PHE A 42 31.03 -8.62 -4.82
CA PHE A 42 32.04 -8.06 -3.93
C PHE A 42 31.60 -8.06 -2.46
N VAL A 43 30.40 -7.54 -2.17
CA VAL A 43 29.86 -7.44 -0.81
C VAL A 43 29.75 -8.83 -0.17
N ARG A 44 29.36 -9.85 -0.93
CA ARG A 44 29.29 -11.23 -0.41
C ARG A 44 30.64 -11.82 -0.08
N GLU A 45 31.68 -11.50 -0.83
CA GLU A 45 33.04 -11.97 -0.58
C GLU A 45 33.62 -11.38 0.71
N ILE A 46 33.29 -10.13 1.03
CA ILE A 46 33.79 -9.43 2.22
C ILE A 46 32.86 -9.51 3.45
N SER A 47 31.63 -10.01 3.27
CA SER A 47 30.62 -10.07 4.33
C SER A 47 30.86 -11.28 5.23
N PRO A 48 31.07 -11.09 6.55
CA PRO A 48 31.25 -12.19 7.51
C PRO A 48 30.05 -13.15 7.60
N THR A 49 28.87 -12.68 7.18
CA THR A 49 27.59 -13.41 7.28
C THR A 49 27.09 -13.92 5.92
N GLY A 50 27.85 -13.73 4.82
CA GLY A 50 27.53 -14.26 3.49
C GLY A 50 26.35 -13.60 2.75
N GLY A 51 25.68 -12.61 3.36
CA GLY A 51 24.60 -11.84 2.74
C GLY A 51 25.07 -10.52 2.11
N LEU A 52 24.20 -9.90 1.31
CA LEU A 52 24.32 -8.51 0.85
C LEU A 52 24.12 -7.56 2.05
N GLY A 53 25.18 -7.32 2.82
CA GLY A 53 25.18 -6.38 3.96
C GLY A 53 25.10 -4.90 3.56
N LEU A 54 24.85 -4.61 2.28
CA LEU A 54 24.81 -3.27 1.71
C LEU A 54 23.36 -2.79 1.69
N LYS A 55 23.05 -1.72 2.43
CA LYS A 55 21.70 -1.10 2.43
C LYS A 55 21.57 0.08 1.47
N CYS A 56 22.66 0.77 1.19
CA CYS A 56 22.62 2.03 0.46
C CYS A 56 23.98 2.32 -0.20
N ILE A 57 23.94 2.92 -1.39
CA ILE A 57 25.09 3.48 -2.08
C ILE A 57 24.73 4.91 -2.47
N GLU A 58 25.39 5.88 -1.86
CA GLU A 58 25.15 7.30 -2.13
C GLU A 58 26.20 7.80 -3.12
N ALA A 59 25.74 8.33 -4.26
CA ALA A 59 26.54 9.08 -5.20
C ALA A 59 26.10 10.55 -5.20
N SER A 60 26.88 11.44 -5.81
CA SER A 60 26.61 12.89 -5.80
C SER A 60 25.28 13.30 -6.43
N THR A 61 24.72 12.47 -7.32
CA THR A 61 23.54 12.81 -8.14
C THR A 61 22.42 11.79 -8.07
N PHE A 62 22.65 10.66 -7.41
CA PHE A 62 21.67 9.59 -7.22
C PHE A 62 22.07 8.75 -6.00
N THR A 63 21.08 8.05 -5.46
CA THR A 63 21.26 7.05 -4.40
C THR A 63 20.70 5.72 -4.88
N ILE A 64 21.39 4.62 -4.58
CA ILE A 64 20.89 3.27 -4.78
C ILE A 64 20.52 2.70 -3.41
N LEU A 65 19.23 2.51 -3.17
CA LEU A 65 18.74 1.80 -2.00
C LEU A 65 18.71 0.31 -2.31
N ILE A 66 19.06 -0.51 -1.32
CA ILE A 66 19.07 -1.98 -1.44
C ILE A 66 18.30 -2.57 -0.28
N GLU A 67 17.35 -3.45 -0.60
CA GLU A 67 16.60 -4.24 0.38
C GLU A 67 16.79 -5.72 0.09
N THR A 68 17.10 -6.49 1.14
CA THR A 68 17.27 -7.94 1.05
C THR A 68 15.98 -8.64 1.48
N GLY A 69 15.43 -9.47 0.59
CA GLY A 69 14.32 -10.39 0.86
C GLY A 69 14.81 -11.78 1.30
N GLU A 70 13.91 -12.77 1.28
CA GLU A 70 14.23 -14.16 1.61
C GLU A 70 15.03 -14.90 0.53
N ARG A 71 14.82 -14.55 -0.75
CA ARG A 71 15.34 -15.23 -1.96
C ARG A 71 15.85 -14.25 -3.02
N VAL A 72 15.43 -13.00 -2.93
CA VAL A 72 15.83 -11.93 -3.85
C VAL A 72 16.36 -10.73 -3.07
N TYR A 73 17.03 -9.84 -3.78
CA TYR A 73 17.27 -8.50 -3.29
C TYR A 73 16.77 -7.51 -4.34
N GLY A 74 16.22 -6.41 -3.84
CA GLY A 74 15.78 -5.30 -4.67
C GLY A 74 16.79 -4.18 -4.63
N ALA A 75 16.93 -3.48 -5.75
CA ALA A 75 17.65 -2.21 -5.81
C ALA A 75 16.75 -1.13 -6.39
N LEU A 76 16.76 0.05 -5.76
CA LEU A 76 16.01 1.21 -6.20
C LEU A 76 16.97 2.37 -6.44
N VAL A 77 16.99 2.89 -7.67
CA VAL A 77 17.77 4.07 -8.04
C VAL A 77 16.88 5.30 -7.89
N VAL A 78 17.28 6.22 -7.03
CA VAL A 78 16.55 7.45 -6.70
C VAL A 78 17.46 8.67 -6.78
N ASP A 79 16.90 9.88 -6.89
CA ASP A 79 17.68 11.12 -6.83
C ASP A 79 18.20 11.46 -5.43
N SER A 80 17.44 11.11 -4.42
CA SER A 80 17.70 11.38 -3.02
C SER A 80 17.10 10.27 -2.16
N ARG A 81 17.69 10.03 -0.99
CA ARG A 81 17.16 9.05 -0.04
C ARG A 81 16.03 9.67 0.77
N ASP A 82 14.86 9.05 0.74
CA ASP A 82 13.75 9.39 1.63
C ASP A 82 13.04 8.13 2.18
N LEU A 83 12.19 8.32 3.19
CA LEU A 83 11.47 7.24 3.86
C LEU A 83 10.46 6.54 2.95
N ILE A 84 9.91 7.24 1.96
CA ILE A 84 8.89 6.70 1.06
C ILE A 84 9.55 5.73 0.08
N ALA A 85 10.70 6.08 -0.49
CA ALA A 85 11.49 5.25 -1.38
C ALA A 85 11.97 3.95 -0.69
N GLU A 86 12.38 4.04 0.58
CA GLU A 86 12.74 2.84 1.37
C GLU A 86 11.53 1.92 1.57
N ARG A 87 10.37 2.49 1.97
CA ARG A 87 9.14 1.70 2.14
C ARG A 87 8.67 1.09 0.81
N TYR A 88 8.80 1.83 -0.29
CA TYR A 88 8.50 1.35 -1.64
C TYR A 88 9.36 0.15 -2.01
N LEU A 89 10.68 0.26 -1.86
CA LEU A 89 11.60 -0.83 -2.18
C LEU A 89 11.29 -2.08 -1.37
N LYS A 90 10.99 -1.91 -0.07
CA LYS A 90 10.59 -3.02 0.79
C LYS A 90 9.28 -3.68 0.35
N ALA A 91 8.27 -2.89 -0.02
CA ALA A 91 7.02 -3.41 -0.56
C ALA A 91 7.26 -4.14 -1.90
N LEU A 92 8.08 -3.56 -2.79
CA LEU A 92 8.44 -4.15 -4.08
C LEU A 92 9.07 -5.54 -3.93
N VAL A 93 10.08 -5.68 -3.07
CA VAL A 93 10.74 -6.98 -2.81
C VAL A 93 9.74 -7.99 -2.25
N ARG A 94 8.95 -7.59 -1.26
CA ARG A 94 7.96 -8.47 -0.61
C ARG A 94 6.89 -8.96 -1.58
N GLU A 95 6.38 -8.08 -2.44
CA GLU A 95 5.37 -8.45 -3.43
C GLU A 95 5.94 -9.37 -4.51
N PHE A 96 7.18 -9.13 -4.94
CA PHE A 96 7.85 -10.01 -5.90
C PHE A 96 7.97 -11.44 -5.36
N GLU A 97 8.46 -11.58 -4.12
CA GLU A 97 8.61 -12.89 -3.48
C GLU A 97 7.27 -13.57 -3.21
N THR A 98 6.24 -12.80 -2.91
CA THR A 98 4.90 -13.34 -2.68
C THR A 98 4.27 -13.84 -3.98
N MET A 99 4.41 -13.07 -5.07
CA MET A 99 3.84 -13.42 -6.37
C MET A 99 4.55 -14.63 -7.00
N PHE A 100 5.87 -14.71 -6.87
CA PHE A 100 6.69 -15.73 -7.54
C PHE A 100 7.33 -16.74 -6.59
N ARG A 101 6.71 -16.96 -5.42
CA ARG A 101 7.26 -17.83 -4.36
C ARG A 101 7.66 -19.21 -4.87
N LYS A 102 6.87 -19.79 -5.79
CA LYS A 102 7.12 -21.13 -6.33
C LYS A 102 8.28 -21.11 -7.33
N GLU A 103 8.27 -20.14 -8.23
CA GLU A 103 9.28 -19.94 -9.28
C GLU A 103 10.65 -19.61 -8.70
N LEU A 104 10.70 -18.95 -7.53
CA LEU A 104 11.91 -18.64 -6.79
C LEU A 104 12.47 -19.82 -5.97
N GLN A 105 11.69 -20.87 -5.73
CA GLN A 105 12.19 -22.10 -5.09
C GLN A 105 12.96 -22.99 -6.07
N ASP A 106 12.53 -22.98 -7.33
CA ASP A 106 13.17 -23.72 -8.41
C ASP A 106 14.30 -22.91 -9.05
N ARG A 107 15.18 -23.60 -9.79
CA ARG A 107 16.25 -22.94 -10.52
C ARG A 107 15.63 -22.15 -11.68
N VAL A 108 15.66 -20.82 -11.59
CA VAL A 108 15.11 -19.91 -12.62
C VAL A 108 15.68 -20.24 -13.99
N SER A 109 14.84 -20.77 -14.88
CA SER A 109 15.21 -21.16 -16.24
C SER A 109 14.73 -20.17 -17.30
N ASN A 110 13.66 -19.42 -17.01
CA ASN A 110 13.11 -18.41 -17.90
C ASN A 110 12.73 -17.17 -17.08
N ILE A 111 13.26 -16.00 -17.45
CA ILE A 111 13.01 -14.72 -16.78
C ILE A 111 11.64 -14.14 -17.18
N ASP A 112 11.07 -14.55 -18.33
CA ASP A 112 9.78 -14.05 -18.82
C ASP A 112 8.61 -14.33 -17.86
N VAL A 113 8.76 -15.32 -16.98
CA VAL A 113 7.76 -15.65 -15.94
C VAL A 113 7.51 -14.47 -15.00
N PHE A 114 8.48 -13.55 -14.86
CA PHE A 114 8.40 -12.39 -13.97
C PHE A 114 7.81 -11.14 -14.62
N LYS A 115 7.61 -11.11 -15.95
CA LYS A 115 7.03 -9.96 -16.67
C LYS A 115 5.70 -9.45 -16.12
N PRO A 116 4.76 -10.29 -15.65
CA PRO A 116 3.51 -9.80 -15.06
C PRO A 116 3.70 -8.84 -13.88
N PHE A 117 4.87 -8.84 -13.24
CA PHE A 117 5.19 -7.96 -12.12
C PHE A 117 5.22 -6.48 -12.48
N GLU A 118 5.41 -6.10 -13.76
CA GLU A 118 5.40 -4.70 -14.18
C GLU A 118 4.13 -3.97 -13.73
N LYS A 119 2.98 -4.64 -13.82
CA LYS A 119 1.69 -4.07 -13.39
C LYS A 119 1.65 -3.84 -11.88
N VAL A 120 2.27 -4.71 -11.09
CA VAL A 120 2.34 -4.57 -9.63
C VAL A 120 3.29 -3.44 -9.26
N CYS A 121 4.44 -3.36 -9.92
CA CYS A 121 5.41 -2.28 -9.76
C CYS A 121 4.76 -0.90 -10.01
N ASP A 122 4.07 -0.75 -11.14
CA ASP A 122 3.37 0.49 -11.49
C ASP A 122 2.24 0.80 -10.49
N LYS A 123 1.53 -0.24 -10.00
CA LYS A 123 0.47 -0.08 -9.00
C LYS A 123 1.03 0.36 -7.64
N LEU A 124 2.12 -0.25 -7.18
CA LEU A 124 2.82 0.14 -5.96
C LEU A 124 3.24 1.61 -6.06
N LEU A 125 3.92 2.02 -7.14
CA LEU A 125 4.35 3.42 -7.34
C LEU A 125 3.20 4.43 -7.29
N SER A 126 2.05 4.10 -7.90
CA SER A 126 0.89 5.01 -7.89
C SER A 126 0.20 5.09 -6.52
N THR A 127 0.23 4.02 -5.74
CA THR A 127 -0.47 3.95 -4.44
C THR A 127 0.32 4.64 -3.32
N ILE A 128 1.64 4.71 -3.44
CA ILE A 128 2.53 5.29 -2.41
C ILE A 128 2.74 6.79 -2.52
N ALA A 129 2.22 7.40 -3.58
CA ALA A 129 2.27 8.84 -3.76
C ALA A 129 1.31 9.52 -2.79
N ILE A 130 1.68 10.70 -2.30
CA ILE A 130 0.78 11.53 -1.48
C ILE A 130 -0.41 11.95 -2.34
N SER A 131 -1.57 11.37 -2.04
CA SER A 131 -2.87 11.70 -2.63
C SER A 131 -3.73 12.60 -1.73
N SER A 132 -4.82 13.13 -2.28
CA SER A 132 -5.86 13.96 -1.65
C SER A 132 -6.36 13.46 -0.30
N TYR A 133 -6.56 12.15 -0.16
CA TYR A 133 -7.16 11.51 1.01
C TYR A 133 -6.20 11.26 2.18
N HIS A 134 -4.89 11.47 2.00
CA HIS A 134 -3.92 11.22 3.06
C HIS A 134 -4.00 12.28 4.17
N ILE A 135 -3.71 11.88 5.40
CA ILE A 135 -3.73 12.75 6.58
C ILE A 135 -2.29 13.02 7.04
N PRO A 136 -1.70 14.18 6.71
CA PRO A 136 -0.37 14.56 7.17
C PRO A 136 -0.36 14.90 8.67
N ARG A 137 0.76 14.58 9.32
CA ARG A 137 1.06 14.88 10.72
C ARG A 137 2.37 15.65 10.83
N LEU A 138 2.55 16.42 11.89
CA LEU A 138 3.84 17.06 12.14
C LEU A 138 4.89 15.97 12.39
N GLY A 139 6.04 16.08 11.72
CA GLY A 139 7.13 15.14 11.86
C GLY A 139 7.80 15.25 13.23
N GLY A 140 8.39 14.14 13.70
CA GLY A 140 9.09 14.05 14.99
C GLY A 140 10.33 14.94 15.11
N ARG A 141 10.77 15.58 14.01
CA ARG A 141 11.82 16.61 13.99
C ARG A 141 11.30 18.02 14.33
N ALA A 142 10.15 18.14 14.99
CA ALA A 142 9.64 19.42 15.50
C ALA A 142 10.65 20.12 16.43
N GLU A 143 11.55 19.37 17.07
CA GLU A 143 12.65 19.89 17.89
C GLU A 143 13.69 20.70 17.07
N LEU A 144 13.71 20.58 15.73
CA LEU A 144 14.58 21.36 14.83
C LEU A 144 13.90 22.64 14.29
N LEU A 145 12.68 22.96 14.71
CA LEU A 145 11.97 24.17 14.25
C LEU A 145 12.72 25.47 14.60
N ASP A 146 13.54 25.45 15.65
CA ASP A 146 14.36 26.60 16.04
C ASP A 146 15.54 26.86 15.09
N GLU A 147 15.96 25.87 14.29
CA GLU A 147 17.09 25.99 13.33
C GLU A 147 16.66 25.96 11.85
N VAL A 148 15.48 25.40 11.54
CA VAL A 148 15.00 25.27 10.16
C VAL A 148 14.24 26.52 9.72
N ARG A 149 14.86 27.34 8.86
CA ARG A 149 14.15 28.41 8.14
C ARG A 149 13.16 27.81 7.15
N ILE A 150 11.88 27.77 7.51
CA ILE A 150 10.81 27.30 6.63
C ILE A 150 10.46 28.40 5.62
N PRO A 151 10.59 28.15 4.30
CA PRO A 151 10.11 29.07 3.28
C PRO A 151 8.63 29.43 3.47
N ARG A 152 8.26 30.70 3.23
CA ARG A 152 6.87 31.18 3.42
C ARG A 152 5.85 30.38 2.63
N GLU A 153 6.22 29.91 1.44
CA GLU A 153 5.40 29.03 0.60
C GLU A 153 5.06 27.71 1.30
N LEU A 154 6.01 27.05 1.96
CA LEU A 154 5.77 25.80 2.68
C LEU A 154 4.98 26.04 3.97
N TRP A 155 5.20 27.18 4.64
CA TRP A 155 4.43 27.57 5.82
C TRP A 155 2.93 27.69 5.55
N SER A 156 2.53 28.09 4.34
CA SER A 156 1.12 28.23 3.97
C SER A 156 0.32 26.93 4.05
N VAL A 157 0.99 25.78 3.84
CA VAL A 157 0.43 24.43 3.95
C VAL A 157 0.68 23.87 5.36
N LEU A 158 1.92 23.99 5.86
CA LEU A 158 2.33 23.42 7.14
C LEU A 158 1.46 23.86 8.32
N LYS A 159 1.04 25.13 8.35
CA LYS A 159 0.19 25.67 9.43
C LYS A 159 -1.18 24.98 9.58
N PHE A 160 -1.62 24.23 8.57
CA PHE A 160 -2.89 23.48 8.59
C PHE A 160 -2.70 21.98 8.88
N VAL A 161 -1.46 21.49 8.95
CA VAL A 161 -1.12 20.11 9.27
C VAL A 161 -1.34 19.88 10.77
N ASP A 162 -2.41 19.18 11.11
CA ASP A 162 -2.83 18.91 12.49
C ASP A 162 -3.06 17.43 12.79
N GLY A 163 -2.75 16.54 11.84
CA GLY A 163 -3.01 15.11 11.95
C GLY A 163 -4.47 14.70 11.90
N ARG A 164 -5.37 15.60 11.47
CA ARG A 164 -6.81 15.31 11.33
C ARG A 164 -7.34 15.63 9.94
N ARG A 165 -6.74 16.60 9.26
CA ARG A 165 -7.19 17.01 7.93
C ARG A 165 -6.55 16.19 6.83
N THR A 166 -7.31 15.94 5.78
CA THR A 166 -6.75 15.39 4.54
C THR A 166 -5.99 16.45 3.74
N VAL A 167 -5.16 16.02 2.78
CA VAL A 167 -4.48 16.95 1.85
C VAL A 167 -5.51 17.80 1.10
N ALA A 168 -6.65 17.25 0.70
CA ALA A 168 -7.72 18.00 0.03
C ALA A 168 -8.33 19.08 0.93
N GLU A 169 -8.58 18.77 2.21
CA GLU A 169 -9.08 19.75 3.18
C GLU A 169 -8.05 20.86 3.45
N ILE A 170 -6.76 20.51 3.47
CA ILE A 170 -5.66 21.47 3.62
C ILE A 170 -5.57 22.38 2.39
N ALA A 171 -5.65 21.83 1.18
CA ALA A 171 -5.62 22.60 -0.07
C ALA A 171 -6.74 23.64 -0.09
N SER A 172 -7.97 23.20 0.23
CA SER A 172 -9.16 24.06 0.32
C SER A 172 -8.96 25.21 1.32
N ARG A 173 -8.42 24.92 2.52
CA ARG A 173 -8.16 25.95 3.55
C ARG A 173 -6.99 26.87 3.24
N ALA A 174 -5.99 26.36 2.54
CA ALA A 174 -4.85 27.15 2.09
C ALA A 174 -5.19 28.04 0.89
N GLY A 175 -6.31 27.79 0.21
CA GLY A 175 -6.68 28.48 -1.03
C GLY A 175 -5.74 28.12 -2.17
N LEU A 176 -5.20 26.90 -2.17
CA LEU A 176 -4.26 26.37 -3.16
C LEU A 176 -4.94 25.28 -3.99
N SER A 177 -4.42 25.02 -5.19
CA SER A 177 -4.79 23.81 -5.93
C SER A 177 -4.32 22.57 -5.18
N LEU A 178 -4.97 21.43 -5.42
CA LEU A 178 -4.56 20.16 -4.85
C LEU A 178 -3.13 19.78 -5.28
N GLU A 179 -2.81 19.96 -6.56
CA GLU A 179 -1.48 19.70 -7.13
C GLU A 179 -0.38 20.52 -6.44
N GLU A 180 -0.58 21.82 -6.27
CA GLU A 180 0.37 22.69 -5.56
C GLU A 180 0.51 22.29 -4.09
N THR A 181 -0.58 21.84 -3.47
CA THR A 181 -0.56 21.39 -2.07
C THR A 181 0.23 20.10 -1.92
N ILE A 182 0.07 19.15 -2.85
CA ILE A 182 0.83 17.89 -2.88
C ILE A 182 2.32 18.18 -3.08
N ASP A 183 2.71 19.03 -4.04
CA ASP A 183 4.12 19.42 -4.25
C ASP A 183 4.74 20.02 -2.98
N ARG A 184 4.03 20.95 -2.33
CA ARG A 184 4.50 21.53 -1.06
C ARG A 184 4.56 20.50 0.06
N MET A 185 3.64 19.54 0.10
CA MET A 185 3.63 18.46 1.08
C MET A 185 4.84 17.53 0.90
N ASP A 186 5.15 17.15 -0.34
CA ASP A 186 6.33 16.36 -0.68
C ASP A 186 7.62 17.04 -0.17
N ARG A 187 7.76 18.35 -0.42
CA ARG A 187 8.90 19.14 0.05
C ARG A 187 8.96 19.25 1.59
N LEU A 188 7.81 19.22 2.27
CA LEU A 188 7.74 19.22 3.73
C LEU A 188 8.14 17.85 4.31
N VAL A 189 7.73 16.76 3.67
CA VAL A 189 8.11 15.38 4.02
C VAL A 189 9.61 15.15 3.81
N GLU A 190 10.17 15.61 2.68
CA GLU A 190 11.61 15.56 2.40
C GLU A 190 12.45 16.27 3.47
N LYS A 191 11.92 17.37 4.02
CA LYS A 191 12.56 18.11 5.12
C LYS A 191 12.34 17.46 6.49
N GLY A 192 11.54 16.40 6.58
CA GLY A 192 11.16 15.73 7.82
C GLY A 192 10.26 16.58 8.73
N LEU A 193 9.65 17.64 8.20
CA LEU A 193 8.74 18.53 8.93
C LEU A 193 7.32 17.96 9.01
N VAL A 194 6.98 17.10 8.06
CA VAL A 194 5.70 16.39 7.98
C VAL A 194 5.98 14.91 7.82
N ASP A 195 5.12 14.09 8.42
CA ASP A 195 5.04 12.66 8.20
C ASP A 195 3.64 12.30 7.65
N VAL A 196 3.57 11.31 6.78
CA VAL A 196 2.32 10.86 6.15
C VAL A 196 2.24 9.34 6.25
N ASP A 197 1.31 8.82 7.06
CA ASP A 197 1.03 7.39 7.06
C ASP A 197 0.17 7.03 5.84
N LEU A 198 0.84 6.61 4.77
CA LEU A 198 0.21 6.15 3.53
C LEU A 198 -0.79 5.00 3.76
N SER A 199 -0.63 4.24 4.83
CA SER A 199 -1.48 3.08 5.13
C SER A 199 -2.71 3.41 5.97
N GLU A 200 -2.77 4.57 6.62
CA GLU A 200 -3.87 4.97 7.50
C GLU A 200 -5.24 5.00 6.80
N PRO A 201 -5.42 5.62 5.62
CA PRO A 201 -6.71 5.69 4.95
C PRO A 201 -7.30 4.31 4.65
N VAL A 202 -6.50 3.42 4.07
CA VAL A 202 -6.93 2.04 3.76
C VAL A 202 -7.23 1.25 5.03
N ARG A 203 -6.46 1.46 6.10
CA ARG A 203 -6.69 0.79 7.39
C ARG A 203 -8.03 1.18 8.01
N GLU A 204 -8.38 2.46 7.97
CA GLU A 204 -9.67 2.93 8.46
C GLU A 204 -10.84 2.39 7.61
N VAL A 205 -10.71 2.37 6.26
CA VAL A 205 -11.73 1.79 5.38
C VAL A 205 -11.89 0.29 5.62
N ALA A 206 -10.79 -0.46 5.63
CA ALA A 206 -10.82 -1.90 5.86
C ALA A 206 -11.48 -2.24 7.20
N ARG A 207 -11.17 -1.48 8.26
CA ARG A 207 -11.79 -1.62 9.57
C ARG A 207 -13.29 -1.31 9.56
N ALA A 208 -13.70 -0.21 8.92
CA ALA A 208 -15.12 0.16 8.83
C ALA A 208 -15.95 -0.94 8.16
N TYR A 209 -15.45 -1.49 7.06
CA TYR A 209 -16.12 -2.59 6.37
C TYR A 209 -16.01 -3.93 7.11
N GLU A 210 -14.90 -4.23 7.78
CA GLU A 210 -14.78 -5.42 8.65
C GLU A 210 -15.87 -5.41 9.74
N GLU A 211 -16.01 -4.29 10.46
CA GLU A 211 -17.06 -4.11 11.47
C GLU A 211 -18.46 -4.31 10.86
N THR A 212 -18.67 -3.79 9.65
CA THR A 212 -19.95 -3.85 8.95
C THR A 212 -20.30 -5.25 8.47
N ILE A 213 -19.34 -5.98 7.89
CA ILE A 213 -19.54 -7.38 7.49
C ILE A 213 -19.82 -8.25 8.71
N ASN A 214 -19.14 -7.99 9.83
CA ASN A 214 -19.39 -8.71 11.07
C ASN A 214 -20.78 -8.40 11.65
N SER A 215 -21.24 -7.14 11.63
CA SER A 215 -22.64 -6.80 11.96
C SER A 215 -23.61 -7.57 11.07
N TYR A 216 -23.36 -7.64 9.75
CA TYR A 216 -24.21 -8.41 8.84
C TYR A 216 -24.25 -9.90 9.22
N LEU A 217 -23.10 -10.51 9.51
CA LEU A 217 -23.00 -11.91 9.90
C LEU A 217 -23.70 -12.20 11.24
N GLU A 218 -23.69 -11.26 12.18
CA GLU A 218 -24.45 -11.38 13.44
C GLU A 218 -25.96 -11.42 13.18
N HIS A 219 -26.49 -10.53 12.34
CA HIS A 219 -27.90 -10.55 11.93
C HIS A 219 -28.28 -11.87 11.25
N LEU A 220 -27.44 -12.34 10.32
CA LEU A 220 -27.66 -13.61 9.63
C LEU A 220 -27.61 -14.80 10.59
N ARG A 221 -26.70 -14.81 11.56
CA ARG A 221 -26.63 -15.85 12.61
C ARG A 221 -27.88 -15.89 13.47
N ALA A 222 -28.41 -14.73 13.84
CA ALA A 222 -29.61 -14.64 14.68
C ALA A 222 -30.84 -15.25 13.98
N LEU A 223 -30.91 -15.15 12.65
CA LEU A 223 -32.05 -15.60 11.86
C LEU A 223 -31.90 -17.02 11.31
N LEU A 224 -30.72 -17.35 10.79
CA LEU A 224 -30.45 -18.61 10.08
C LEU A 224 -29.71 -19.64 10.96
N GLY A 225 -29.22 -19.24 12.12
CA GLY A 225 -28.32 -20.05 12.93
C GLY A 225 -26.89 -20.07 12.41
N HIS A 226 -25.98 -20.59 13.24
CA HIS A 226 -24.54 -20.54 12.99
C HIS A 226 -24.11 -21.35 11.75
N GLU A 227 -24.67 -22.55 11.55
CA GLU A 227 -24.27 -23.44 10.48
C GLU A 227 -24.61 -22.88 9.09
N ILE A 228 -25.85 -22.41 8.92
CA ILE A 228 -26.33 -21.90 7.62
C ILE A 228 -25.61 -20.60 7.25
N ALA A 229 -25.46 -19.67 8.20
CA ALA A 229 -24.68 -18.45 8.01
C ALA A 229 -23.20 -18.78 7.67
N GLY A 230 -22.65 -19.82 8.30
CA GLY A 230 -21.35 -20.43 7.98
C GLY A 230 -21.19 -20.85 6.54
N ILE A 231 -22.15 -21.62 6.03
CA ILE A 231 -22.13 -22.13 4.66
C ILE A 231 -22.26 -20.96 3.66
N ALA A 232 -23.14 -20.00 3.94
CA ALA A 232 -23.34 -18.83 3.09
C ALA A 232 -22.05 -17.98 2.98
N LEU A 233 -21.41 -17.67 4.11
CA LEU A 233 -20.14 -16.93 4.11
C LEU A 233 -19.05 -17.69 3.35
N GLU A 234 -18.91 -18.99 3.57
CA GLU A 234 -17.89 -19.80 2.89
C GLU A 234 -18.08 -19.78 1.36
N ARG A 235 -19.33 -19.91 0.89
CA ARG A 235 -19.64 -19.84 -0.54
C ARG A 235 -19.38 -18.45 -1.12
N ALA A 236 -19.75 -17.40 -0.39
CA ALA A 236 -19.49 -16.02 -0.78
C ALA A 236 -17.98 -15.75 -0.89
N MET A 237 -17.19 -16.13 0.12
CA MET A 237 -15.72 -15.98 0.10
C MET A 237 -15.07 -16.79 -1.04
N ARG A 238 -15.57 -18.00 -1.31
CA ARG A 238 -15.08 -18.83 -2.42
C ARG A 238 -15.36 -18.18 -3.78
N LYS A 239 -16.55 -17.60 -3.97
CA LYS A 239 -16.91 -16.85 -5.19
C LYS A 239 -16.12 -15.54 -5.31
N TRP A 240 -15.86 -14.90 -4.19
CA TRP A 240 -15.10 -13.66 -4.14
C TRP A 240 -13.65 -13.89 -4.60
N GLY A 241 -13.06 -15.04 -4.26
CA GLY A 241 -11.76 -15.46 -4.78
C GLY A 241 -10.57 -14.64 -4.26
N LEU A 242 -10.81 -13.70 -3.36
CA LEU A 242 -9.79 -12.85 -2.75
C LEU A 242 -9.44 -13.34 -1.34
N THR A 243 -8.19 -13.08 -0.94
CA THR A 243 -7.61 -13.59 0.31
C THR A 243 -7.38 -12.50 1.37
N TRP A 244 -8.00 -11.33 1.19
CA TRP A 244 -7.84 -10.15 2.06
C TRP A 244 -8.64 -10.21 3.36
N LEU A 245 -9.60 -11.14 3.46
CA LEU A 245 -10.32 -11.43 4.70
C LEU A 245 -10.10 -12.90 5.08
N GLU A 246 -9.90 -13.16 6.36
CA GLU A 246 -9.94 -14.50 6.95
C GLU A 246 -11.17 -14.68 7.83
N ARG A 247 -11.75 -15.88 7.78
CA ARG A 247 -12.83 -16.29 8.66
C ARG A 247 -12.25 -16.94 9.91
N THR A 248 -12.73 -16.54 11.08
CA THR A 248 -12.47 -17.20 12.37
C THR A 248 -13.48 -18.33 12.63
N SER A 249 -13.19 -19.17 13.63
CA SER A 249 -14.10 -20.23 14.10
C SER A 249 -15.45 -19.71 14.58
N GLU A 250 -15.54 -18.44 14.97
CA GLU A 250 -16.76 -17.82 15.52
C GLU A 250 -17.65 -17.17 14.44
N LEU A 251 -17.35 -17.39 13.16
CA LEU A 251 -18.00 -16.71 12.03
C LEU A 251 -17.79 -15.19 12.05
N VAL A 252 -16.59 -14.77 12.43
CA VAL A 252 -16.13 -13.38 12.33
C VAL A 252 -15.12 -13.31 11.20
N VAL A 253 -15.15 -12.25 10.41
CA VAL A 253 -14.12 -11.96 9.42
C VAL A 253 -13.12 -10.93 9.95
N LYS A 254 -11.86 -11.09 9.56
CA LYS A 254 -10.79 -10.12 9.85
C LYS A 254 -9.97 -9.82 8.61
N ALA A 255 -9.61 -8.55 8.44
CA ALA A 255 -8.70 -8.12 7.39
C ALA A 255 -7.29 -8.65 7.63
N ARG A 256 -6.70 -9.21 6.58
CA ARG A 256 -5.34 -9.75 6.60
C ARG A 256 -4.37 -8.74 6.03
N ASP A 257 -3.24 -8.56 6.71
CA ASP A 257 -2.10 -7.78 6.21
C ASP A 257 -2.52 -6.41 5.64
N VAL A 258 -3.19 -5.62 6.48
CA VAL A 258 -3.82 -4.35 6.08
C VAL A 258 -2.79 -3.36 5.52
N ASP A 259 -1.56 -3.41 6.02
CA ASP A 259 -0.48 -2.59 5.46
C ASP A 259 -0.20 -3.02 4.02
N ARG A 260 -0.08 -4.32 3.72
CA ARG A 260 0.03 -4.85 2.34
C ARG A 260 -1.13 -4.42 1.46
N LEU A 261 -2.35 -4.47 1.98
CA LEU A 261 -3.53 -3.99 1.26
C LEU A 261 -3.38 -2.53 0.86
N ALA A 262 -2.86 -1.69 1.76
CA ALA A 262 -2.65 -0.26 1.51
C ALA A 262 -1.55 0.05 0.50
N TRP A 263 -0.62 -0.87 0.25
CA TRP A 263 0.38 -0.70 -0.82
C TRP A 263 -0.19 -0.99 -2.20
N LEU A 264 -1.26 -1.78 -2.28
CA LEU A 264 -1.78 -2.34 -3.53
C LEU A 264 -3.09 -1.71 -3.99
N PHE A 265 -3.83 -1.07 -3.09
CA PHE A 265 -5.18 -0.58 -3.37
C PHE A 265 -5.39 0.79 -2.74
N THR A 266 -6.18 1.62 -3.42
CA THR A 266 -6.69 2.87 -2.86
C THR A 266 -7.83 2.60 -1.86
N PRO A 267 -8.18 3.55 -1.00
CA PRO A 267 -9.32 3.42 -0.10
C PRO A 267 -10.62 3.05 -0.83
N LYS A 268 -10.88 3.65 -2.00
CA LYS A 268 -12.05 3.34 -2.84
C LYS A 268 -12.04 1.92 -3.38
N GLU A 269 -10.90 1.44 -3.90
CA GLU A 269 -10.78 0.06 -4.38
C GLU A 269 -11.01 -0.96 -3.27
N VAL A 270 -10.53 -0.69 -2.05
CA VAL A 270 -10.78 -1.56 -0.88
C VAL A 270 -12.26 -1.57 -0.50
N SER A 271 -12.90 -0.41 -0.49
CA SER A 271 -14.35 -0.27 -0.27
C SER A 271 -15.15 -1.08 -1.28
N ASP A 272 -14.85 -0.92 -2.57
CA ASP A 272 -15.57 -1.61 -3.66
C ASP A 272 -15.37 -3.12 -3.57
N MET A 273 -14.14 -3.53 -3.28
CA MET A 273 -13.77 -4.92 -3.05
C MET A 273 -14.57 -5.53 -1.88
N PHE A 274 -14.66 -4.87 -0.72
CA PHE A 274 -15.38 -5.41 0.45
C PHE A 274 -16.90 -5.33 0.26
N SER A 275 -17.41 -4.29 -0.41
CA SER A 275 -18.80 -4.18 -0.83
C SER A 275 -19.22 -5.35 -1.74
N SER A 276 -18.36 -5.78 -2.66
CA SER A 276 -18.65 -6.92 -3.53
C SER A 276 -18.80 -8.24 -2.77
N LEU A 277 -18.08 -8.43 -1.65
CA LEU A 277 -18.29 -9.60 -0.78
C LEU A 277 -19.66 -9.55 -0.10
N MET A 278 -20.09 -8.38 0.37
CA MET A 278 -21.42 -8.22 0.99
C MET A 278 -22.54 -8.55 -0.01
N GLU A 279 -22.39 -8.15 -1.27
CA GLU A 279 -23.32 -8.50 -2.36
C GLU A 279 -23.34 -10.01 -2.64
N LEU A 280 -22.17 -10.64 -2.70
CA LEU A 280 -22.08 -12.10 -2.84
C LEU A 280 -22.76 -12.82 -1.67
N LEU A 281 -22.56 -12.34 -0.44
CA LEU A 281 -23.21 -12.89 0.74
C LEU A 281 -24.73 -12.72 0.70
N TYR A 282 -25.21 -11.54 0.29
CA TYR A 282 -26.64 -11.30 0.04
C TYR A 282 -27.22 -12.31 -0.95
N HIS A 283 -26.53 -12.58 -2.07
CA HIS A 283 -26.99 -13.56 -3.04
C HIS A 283 -27.06 -14.99 -2.49
N GLU A 284 -26.18 -15.36 -1.55
CA GLU A 284 -26.23 -16.68 -0.89
C GLU A 284 -27.40 -16.81 0.08
N VAL A 285 -27.78 -15.75 0.79
CA VAL A 285 -28.83 -15.80 1.82
C VAL A 285 -30.23 -15.43 1.31
N ARG A 286 -30.32 -14.68 0.20
CA ARG A 286 -31.59 -14.29 -0.41
C ARG A 286 -32.55 -15.46 -0.69
N PRO A 287 -32.12 -16.64 -1.17
CA PRO A 287 -33.02 -17.78 -1.36
C PRO A 287 -33.70 -18.28 -0.08
N LEU A 288 -33.12 -18.00 1.10
CA LEU A 288 -33.64 -18.44 2.40
C LEU A 288 -34.48 -17.35 3.06
N LEU A 289 -34.04 -16.08 2.97
CA LEU A 289 -34.64 -14.96 3.70
C LEU A 289 -35.58 -14.10 2.83
N GLY A 290 -35.56 -14.26 1.50
CA GLY A 290 -36.41 -13.49 0.60
C GLY A 290 -36.16 -11.98 0.70
N LEU A 291 -37.22 -11.20 0.96
CA LEU A 291 -37.15 -9.74 1.11
C LEU A 291 -36.35 -9.31 2.34
N LEU A 292 -36.36 -10.12 3.40
CA LEU A 292 -35.65 -9.80 4.64
C LEU A 292 -34.12 -9.72 4.43
N ALA A 293 -33.56 -10.46 3.46
CA ALA A 293 -32.15 -10.32 3.10
C ALA A 293 -31.80 -8.92 2.60
N ALA A 294 -32.71 -8.29 1.84
CA ALA A 294 -32.48 -6.95 1.30
C ALA A 294 -32.64 -5.88 2.40
N GLU A 295 -33.61 -6.07 3.31
CA GLU A 295 -33.80 -5.20 4.47
C GLU A 295 -32.56 -5.21 5.37
N ILE A 296 -32.04 -6.38 5.75
CA ILE A 296 -30.83 -6.49 6.59
C ILE A 296 -29.62 -5.83 5.90
N LEU A 297 -29.40 -6.10 4.61
CA LEU A 297 -28.27 -5.48 3.89
C LEU A 297 -28.42 -3.95 3.85
N SER A 298 -29.64 -3.45 3.67
CA SER A 298 -29.94 -2.01 3.69
C SER A 298 -29.66 -1.40 5.07
N ASP A 299 -30.10 -2.05 6.14
CA ASP A 299 -29.89 -1.58 7.51
C ASP A 299 -28.39 -1.54 7.86
N VAL A 300 -27.65 -2.61 7.54
CA VAL A 300 -26.20 -2.67 7.74
C VAL A 300 -25.46 -1.59 6.95
N ARG A 301 -25.90 -1.27 5.72
CA ARG A 301 -25.34 -0.16 4.94
C ARG A 301 -25.65 1.20 5.55
N ALA A 302 -26.85 1.37 6.08
CA ALA A 302 -27.23 2.58 6.80
C ALA A 302 -26.38 2.74 8.08
N GLU A 303 -26.10 1.66 8.80
CA GLU A 303 -25.20 1.65 9.96
C GLU A 303 -23.76 2.05 9.58
N LEU A 304 -23.21 1.49 8.49
CA LEU A 304 -21.90 1.88 7.96
C LEU A 304 -21.84 3.39 7.69
N LYS A 305 -22.85 3.93 7.00
CA LYS A 305 -22.94 5.36 6.67
C LYS A 305 -23.10 6.22 7.92
N ALA A 306 -23.94 5.81 8.87
CA ALA A 306 -24.17 6.55 10.10
C ALA A 306 -22.93 6.59 11.02
N LYS A 307 -22.20 5.46 11.12
CA LYS A 307 -21.05 5.32 12.02
C LYS A 307 -19.75 5.84 11.42
N HIS A 308 -19.53 5.60 10.13
CA HIS A 308 -18.24 5.82 9.47
C HIS A 308 -18.31 6.78 8.28
N GLY A 309 -19.50 7.22 7.85
CA GLY A 309 -19.70 7.99 6.60
C GLY A 309 -18.82 9.22 6.48
N GLU A 310 -18.73 10.07 7.51
CA GLU A 310 -17.88 11.27 7.47
C GLU A 310 -16.40 10.93 7.22
N LYS A 311 -15.89 9.86 7.84
CA LYS A 311 -14.51 9.41 7.62
C LYS A 311 -14.33 8.79 6.24
N LEU A 312 -15.29 8.01 5.78
CA LEU A 312 -15.23 7.37 4.46
C LEU A 312 -15.25 8.42 3.35
N GLU A 313 -16.10 9.44 3.45
CA GLU A 313 -16.15 10.55 2.50
C GLU A 313 -14.79 11.28 2.40
N LYS A 314 -14.10 11.50 3.53
CA LYS A 314 -12.74 12.06 3.54
C LYS A 314 -11.73 11.22 2.78
N PHE A 315 -11.92 9.91 2.76
CA PHE A 315 -11.08 8.98 2.02
C PHE A 315 -11.59 8.70 0.61
N GLU A 316 -12.47 9.56 0.09
CA GLU A 316 -13.09 9.43 -1.24
C GLU A 316 -13.89 8.13 -1.40
N VAL A 317 -14.34 7.58 -0.26
CA VAL A 317 -15.24 6.45 -0.17
C VAL A 317 -16.64 6.99 0.10
N GLY A 318 -17.37 7.22 -0.99
CA GLY A 318 -18.78 7.61 -0.99
C GLY A 318 -19.52 6.98 -2.18
N ASP A 319 -20.85 7.05 -2.13
CA ASP A 319 -21.77 6.57 -3.18
C ASP A 319 -21.44 7.18 -4.56
#